data_AF-A0A847GCV4-F1
#
_entry.id   AF-A0A847GCV4-F1
#
_cell.length_a   1.000
_cell.length_b   1.000
_cell.length_c   1.000
_cell.angle_alpha   90.00
_cell.angle_beta   90.00
_cell.angle_gamma   90.00
#
_symmetry.space_group_name_H-M   'P 1'
#
loop_
_entity.id
_entity.type
_entity.pdbx_description
1 polymer ?
#
loop_
_entity_poly.entity_id
_entity_poly.type
_entity_poly.pdbx_seq_one_letter_code
_entity_poly.pdbx_strand_id
1 'polypeptide(L)'
;MFLGFTLATVSLMGAYKAHGAVLMLGAVMVLGVPIFEVFISMLRRHLGGFPIFSADSRHTHHRLLRLGFTQRQTAGILYIAALLCLVAGVMNVALPMRSPESFVPLAVFLVTIGGVMVIAGYTKSIESQFRRRPETRRRLAFAAYASMTLTSDAEPLVVKTLFDLMCEELDLGFVEVRFDNGTKKIQHCSRNKSPLHITPHPTIERFSVKSPDGSTTEVLYQHRGEVAEYDQQIVGMCLANIFEQYSANLLKEVLEVKEREELVWGGQVS
;
A
#
# COMPACT_ATOMS: atom_id res chain seq x y z
N MET A 1 15.02 6.15 13.07
CA MET A 1 15.13 5.15 14.15
C MET A 1 15.66 5.75 15.46
N PHE A 2 16.77 6.51 15.46
CA PHE A 2 17.36 7.08 16.68
C PHE A 2 16.38 7.90 17.55
N LEU A 3 15.71 8.91 16.99
CA LEU A 3 14.77 9.77 17.75
C LEU A 3 13.58 9.00 18.36
N GLY A 4 13.04 8.01 17.66
CA GLY A 4 11.95 7.20 18.19
C GLY A 4 12.41 6.32 19.35
N PHE A 5 13.60 5.73 19.24
CA PHE A 5 14.20 4.92 20.29
C PHE A 5 14.50 5.75 21.55
N THR A 6 15.07 6.96 21.40
CA THR A 6 15.35 7.84 22.55
C THR A 6 14.08 8.32 23.25
N LEU A 7 13.02 8.65 22.51
CA LEU A 7 11.73 9.03 23.10
C LEU A 7 11.10 7.87 23.89
N ALA A 8 11.20 6.64 23.38
CA ALA A 8 10.69 5.45 24.06
C ALA A 8 11.46 5.15 25.37
N THR A 9 12.79 5.23 25.34
CA THR A 9 13.61 4.96 26.55
C THR A 9 13.41 6.02 27.63
N VAL A 10 13.32 7.31 27.27
CA VAL A 10 13.01 8.39 28.22
C VAL A 10 11.63 8.20 28.85
N SER A 11 10.63 7.82 28.05
CA SER A 11 9.27 7.52 28.55
C SER A 11 9.25 6.36 29.54
N LEU A 12 10.02 5.29 29.25
CA LEU A 12 10.13 4.13 30.12
C LEU A 12 10.83 4.47 31.45
N MET A 13 11.88 5.29 31.43
CA MET A 13 12.60 5.71 32.63
C MET A 13 11.71 6.51 33.60
N GLY A 14 10.77 7.31 33.06
CA GLY A 14 9.77 8.02 33.86
C GLY A 14 8.79 7.07 34.57
N ALA A 15 8.37 5.98 33.90
CA ALA A 15 7.30 5.10 34.37
C ALA A 15 7.62 4.26 35.64
N TYR A 16 8.87 4.20 36.09
CA TYR A 16 9.30 3.39 37.25
C TYR A 16 8.90 3.96 38.64
N LYS A 17 8.37 5.18 38.74
CA LYS A 17 7.88 5.75 40.01
C LYS A 17 6.41 5.37 40.27
N ALA A 18 5.93 5.54 41.52
CA ALA A 18 4.59 5.14 42.03
C ALA A 18 3.34 5.65 41.26
N HIS A 19 3.53 6.33 40.12
CA HIS A 19 2.50 6.87 39.22
C HIS A 19 2.71 6.41 37.77
N GLY A 20 3.28 5.22 37.54
CA GLY A 20 3.69 4.73 36.23
C GLY A 20 2.59 4.77 35.16
N ALA A 21 1.34 4.46 35.52
CA ALA A 21 0.20 4.52 34.60
C ALA A 21 -0.09 5.94 34.06
N VAL A 22 0.00 6.96 34.92
CA VAL A 22 -0.20 8.37 34.54
C VAL A 22 0.90 8.83 33.59
N LEU A 23 2.14 8.43 33.87
CA LEU A 23 3.30 8.78 33.04
C LEU A 23 3.25 8.06 31.68
N MET A 24 2.83 6.79 31.65
CA MET A 24 2.60 6.06 30.40
C MET A 24 1.50 6.71 29.56
N LEU A 25 0.36 7.04 30.16
CA LEU A 25 -0.73 7.70 29.45
C LEU A 25 -0.30 9.09 28.93
N GLY A 26 0.43 9.85 29.74
CA GLY A 26 1.02 11.12 29.31
C GLY A 26 1.96 10.96 28.11
N ALA A 27 2.84 9.96 28.11
CA ALA A 27 3.72 9.67 26.98
C ALA A 27 2.94 9.30 25.70
N VAL A 28 1.89 8.48 25.82
CA VAL A 28 0.99 8.15 24.70
C VAL A 28 0.31 9.41 24.17
N MET A 29 -0.15 10.30 25.06
CA MET A 29 -0.77 11.56 24.65
C MET A 29 0.21 12.45 23.89
N VAL A 30 1.44 12.63 24.39
CA VAL A 30 2.49 13.42 23.71
C VAL A 30 2.82 12.84 22.34
N LEU A 31 2.89 11.52 22.22
CA LEU A 31 3.11 10.80 20.97
C LEU A 31 1.82 10.56 20.17
N GLY A 32 0.73 11.27 20.48
CA GLY A 32 -0.58 11.08 19.88
C GLY A 32 -0.60 11.10 18.36
N VAL A 33 -0.03 12.14 17.76
CA VAL A 33 0.02 12.33 16.30
C VAL A 33 0.76 11.19 15.59
N PRO A 34 2.02 10.84 15.95
CA PRO A 34 2.72 9.73 15.30
C PRO A 34 2.08 8.36 15.58
N ILE A 35 1.52 8.13 16.78
CA ILE A 35 0.79 6.90 17.07
C ILE A 35 -0.47 6.80 16.20
N PHE A 36 -1.23 7.91 16.08
CA PHE A 36 -2.43 7.98 15.26
C PHE A 36 -2.15 7.72 13.79
N GLU A 37 -1.08 8.27 13.22
CA GLU A 37 -0.66 8.03 11.83
C GLU A 37 -0.45 6.54 11.53
N VAL A 38 0.24 5.83 12.41
CA VAL A 38 0.47 4.39 12.26
C VAL A 38 -0.83 3.63 12.45
N PHE A 39 -1.58 3.94 13.51
CA PHE A 39 -2.82 3.27 13.84
C PHE A 39 -3.87 3.41 12.73
N ILE A 40 -4.08 4.62 12.20
CA ILE A 40 -5.07 4.88 11.15
C ILE A 40 -4.69 4.22 9.83
N SER A 41 -3.39 4.14 9.52
CA SER A 41 -2.87 3.41 8.36
C SER A 41 -3.18 1.91 8.48
N MET A 42 -2.86 1.31 9.63
CA MET A 42 -3.15 -0.11 9.90
C MET A 42 -4.67 -0.40 9.89
N LEU A 43 -5.47 0.43 10.55
CA LEU A 43 -6.92 0.27 10.62
C LEU A 43 -7.57 0.35 9.23
N ARG A 44 -7.20 1.36 8.43
CA ARG A 44 -7.69 1.53 7.04
C ARG A 44 -7.41 0.29 6.20
N ARG A 45 -6.22 -0.29 6.33
CA ARG A 45 -5.80 -1.48 5.59
C ARG A 45 -6.58 -2.71 6.00
N HIS A 46 -6.69 -2.95 7.30
CA HIS A 46 -7.44 -4.07 7.83
C HIS A 46 -8.91 -4.01 7.40
N LEU A 47 -9.53 -2.82 7.44
CA LEU A 47 -10.92 -2.62 7.00
C LEU A 47 -11.08 -2.76 5.48
N GLY A 48 -10.08 -2.35 4.70
CA GLY A 48 -10.04 -2.51 3.24
C GLY A 48 -9.68 -3.92 2.76
N GLY A 49 -9.30 -4.84 3.66
CA GLY A 49 -8.94 -6.22 3.31
C GLY A 49 -7.48 -6.42 2.87
N PHE A 50 -6.59 -5.45 3.12
CA PHE A 50 -5.17 -5.53 2.80
C PHE A 50 -4.35 -6.17 3.92
N PRO A 51 -3.18 -6.77 3.60
CA PRO A 51 -2.20 -7.11 4.60
C PRO A 51 -1.73 -5.85 5.36
N ILE A 52 -1.58 -5.98 6.68
CA ILE A 52 -1.26 -4.85 7.56
C ILE A 52 0.15 -4.30 7.28
N PHE A 53 1.08 -5.16 6.85
CA PHE A 53 2.51 -4.86 6.67
C PHE A 53 2.95 -4.51 5.23
N SER A 54 2.04 -4.41 4.26
CA SER A 54 2.41 -4.00 2.89
C SER A 54 3.00 -2.57 2.85
N ALA A 55 3.72 -2.14 1.83
CA ALA A 55 4.18 -0.73 1.77
C ALA A 55 2.98 0.24 1.61
N ASP A 56 2.86 1.26 2.48
CA ASP A 56 1.87 2.35 2.33
C ASP A 56 2.61 3.67 2.10
N SER A 57 2.26 4.38 1.04
CA SER A 57 2.76 5.73 0.76
C SER A 57 1.80 6.82 1.26
N ARG A 58 0.64 6.46 1.83
CA ARG A 58 -0.47 7.39 2.12
C ARG A 58 -0.55 7.76 3.60
N HIS A 59 0.40 8.59 4.03
CA HIS A 59 0.39 9.28 5.32
C HIS A 59 -0.55 10.49 5.33
N THR A 60 -0.94 10.97 6.51
CA THR A 60 -1.89 12.09 6.68
C THR A 60 -1.44 13.35 5.94
N HIS A 61 -0.13 13.60 5.87
CA HIS A 61 0.44 14.72 5.11
C HIS A 61 0.05 14.71 3.63
N HIS A 62 0.26 13.59 2.92
CA HIS A 62 -0.12 13.48 1.50
C HIS A 62 -1.63 13.56 1.30
N ARG A 63 -2.41 13.21 2.32
CA ARG A 63 -3.85 13.28 2.26
C ARG A 63 -4.36 14.71 2.38
N LEU A 64 -3.82 15.49 3.30
CA LEU A 64 -4.13 16.91 3.44
C LEU A 64 -3.75 17.67 2.16
N LEU A 65 -2.58 17.39 1.57
CA LEU A 65 -2.20 17.98 0.28
C LEU A 65 -3.22 17.71 -0.83
N ARG A 66 -3.73 16.47 -0.94
CA ARG A 66 -4.75 16.10 -1.94
C ARG A 66 -6.11 16.74 -1.71
N LEU A 67 -6.42 17.13 -0.47
CA LEU A 67 -7.64 17.88 -0.14
C LEU A 67 -7.54 19.37 -0.51
N GLY A 68 -6.42 19.81 -1.08
CA GLY A 68 -6.19 21.19 -1.53
C GLY A 68 -5.42 22.04 -0.52
N PHE A 69 -4.94 21.47 0.58
CA PHE A 69 -4.07 22.21 1.50
C PHE A 69 -2.67 22.38 0.88
N THR A 70 -2.07 23.55 1.11
CA THR A 70 -0.66 23.78 0.79
C THR A 70 0.23 23.03 1.77
N GLN A 71 1.48 22.75 1.39
CA GLN A 71 2.46 22.09 2.26
C GLN A 71 2.64 22.81 3.61
N ARG A 72 2.62 24.15 3.60
CA ARG A 72 2.74 24.96 4.82
C ARG A 72 1.51 24.83 5.72
N GLN A 73 0.30 24.81 5.15
CA GLN A 73 -0.94 24.59 5.91
C GLN A 73 -0.97 23.19 6.51
N THR A 74 -0.60 22.16 5.74
CA THR A 74 -0.50 20.78 6.23
C THR A 74 0.46 20.66 7.41
N ALA A 75 1.67 21.25 7.30
CA ALA A 75 2.62 21.26 8.40
C ALA A 75 2.07 22.01 9.62
N GLY A 76 1.43 23.16 9.42
CA GLY A 76 0.80 23.94 10.49
C GLY A 76 -0.27 23.16 11.25
N ILE A 77 -1.16 22.45 10.55
CA ILE A 77 -2.19 21.61 11.16
C ILE A 77 -1.56 20.52 12.04
N LEU A 78 -0.54 19.83 11.52
CA LEU A 78 0.15 18.77 12.25
C LEU A 78 0.92 19.30 13.46
N TYR A 79 1.53 20.48 13.37
CA TYR A 79 2.21 21.12 14.50
C TYR A 79 1.24 21.57 15.59
N ILE A 80 0.11 22.17 15.22
CA ILE A 80 -0.93 22.56 16.18
C ILE A 80 -1.48 21.30 16.88
N ALA A 81 -1.75 20.23 16.12
CA ALA A 81 -2.19 18.97 16.69
C ALA A 81 -1.15 18.36 17.65
N ALA A 82 0.13 18.39 17.29
CA ALA A 82 1.22 17.91 18.14
C ALA A 82 1.36 18.75 19.42
N LEU A 83 1.19 20.08 19.32
CA LEU A 83 1.20 20.97 20.48
C LEU A 83 0.04 20.69 21.43
N LEU A 84 -1.18 20.50 20.91
CA LEU A 84 -2.35 20.16 21.72
C LEU A 84 -2.20 18.79 22.40
N CYS A 85 -1.61 17.81 21.71
CA CYS A 85 -1.25 16.51 22.26
C CYS A 85 -0.21 16.63 23.39
N LEU A 86 0.80 17.50 23.22
CA LEU A 86 1.79 17.80 24.24
C LEU A 86 1.15 18.44 25.48
N VAL A 87 0.29 19.45 25.28
CA VAL A 87 -0.44 20.12 26.37
C VAL A 87 -1.31 19.11 27.12
N ALA A 88 -2.05 18.25 26.42
CA ALA A 88 -2.82 17.18 27.04
C ALA A 88 -1.93 16.24 27.88
N GLY A 89 -0.80 15.80 27.33
CA GLY A 89 0.13 14.92 28.06
C GLY A 89 0.72 15.58 29.32
N VAL A 90 1.07 16.86 29.26
CA VAL A 90 1.57 17.62 30.42
C VAL A 90 0.47 17.83 31.47
N MET A 91 -0.74 18.20 31.05
CA MET A 91 -1.88 18.34 31.96
C MET A 91 -2.21 17.03 32.66
N ASN A 92 -2.11 15.90 31.95
CA ASN A 92 -2.34 14.57 32.52
C ASN A 92 -1.37 14.24 33.67
N VAL A 93 -0.14 14.74 33.61
CA VAL A 93 0.86 14.56 34.68
C VAL A 93 0.72 15.60 35.80
N ALA A 94 0.32 16.83 35.45
CA ALA A 94 0.20 17.93 36.40
C ALA A 94 -1.08 17.87 37.25
N LEU A 95 -2.15 17.25 36.75
CA LEU A 95 -3.45 17.21 37.44
C LEU A 95 -3.55 16.02 38.41
N PRO A 96 -4.12 16.20 39.62
CA PRO A 96 -4.32 15.10 40.56
C PRO A 96 -5.43 14.16 40.06
N MET A 97 -5.14 12.86 39.95
CA MET A 97 -6.09 11.81 39.48
C MET A 97 -7.46 11.77 40.19
N ARG A 98 -7.58 12.37 41.38
CA ARG A 98 -8.77 12.30 42.23
C ARG A 98 -9.80 13.41 41.95
N SER A 99 -9.46 14.40 41.12
CA SER A 99 -10.37 15.49 40.75
C SER A 99 -11.10 15.20 39.43
N PRO A 100 -12.33 15.71 39.24
CA PRO A 100 -13.06 15.59 37.97
C PRO A 100 -12.34 16.27 36.79
N GLU A 101 -11.39 17.16 37.05
CA GLU A 101 -10.55 17.83 36.04
C GLU A 101 -9.62 16.86 35.32
N SER A 102 -9.41 15.65 35.85
CA SER A 102 -8.60 14.59 35.22
C SER A 102 -9.12 14.13 33.85
N PHE A 103 -10.39 14.41 33.51
CA PHE A 103 -10.96 14.10 32.19
C PHE A 103 -10.61 15.13 31.11
N VAL A 104 -10.19 16.34 31.49
CA VAL A 104 -9.87 17.42 30.54
C VAL A 104 -8.73 17.04 29.59
N PRO A 105 -7.59 16.48 30.05
CA PRO A 105 -6.51 16.02 29.16
C PRO A 105 -6.99 15.01 28.12
N LEU A 106 -7.80 14.03 28.54
CA LEU A 106 -8.35 13.01 27.66
C LEU A 106 -9.30 13.62 26.63
N ALA A 107 -10.17 14.55 27.03
CA ALA A 107 -11.07 15.24 26.12
C ALA A 107 -10.30 16.05 25.07
N VAL A 108 -9.29 16.83 25.48
CA VAL A 108 -8.44 17.59 24.55
C VAL A 108 -7.74 16.66 23.57
N PHE A 109 -7.20 15.54 24.05
CA PHE A 109 -6.56 14.54 23.21
C PHE A 109 -7.53 13.95 22.16
N LEU A 110 -8.71 13.48 22.60
CA LEU A 110 -9.71 12.87 21.72
C LEU A 110 -10.26 13.86 20.69
N VAL A 111 -10.52 15.11 21.10
CA VAL A 111 -10.98 16.17 20.19
C VAL A 111 -9.90 16.51 19.16
N THR A 112 -8.62 16.57 19.57
CA THR A 112 -7.51 16.83 18.66
C THR A 112 -7.37 15.72 17.62
N ILE A 113 -7.34 14.46 18.05
CA ILE A 113 -7.23 13.31 17.14
C ILE A 113 -8.46 13.18 16.25
N GLY A 114 -9.66 13.34 16.81
CA GLY A 114 -10.92 13.34 16.05
C GLY A 114 -10.98 14.46 15.03
N GLY A 115 -10.52 15.67 15.39
CA GLY A 115 -10.42 16.81 14.49
C GLY A 115 -9.48 16.54 13.32
N VAL A 116 -8.27 16.03 13.58
CA VAL A 116 -7.35 15.61 12.52
C VAL A 116 -7.97 14.53 11.64
N MET A 117 -8.65 13.55 12.23
CA MET A 117 -9.33 12.48 11.51
C MET A 117 -10.40 13.01 10.54
N VAL A 118 -11.19 14.01 10.97
CA VAL A 118 -12.24 14.64 10.15
C VAL A 118 -11.64 15.55 9.08
N ILE A 119 -10.69 16.42 9.43
CA ILE A 119 -10.04 17.35 8.49
C ILE A 119 -9.31 16.60 7.39
N ALA A 120 -8.61 15.52 7.73
CA ALA A 120 -7.95 14.65 6.75
C ALA A 120 -8.93 13.72 6.02
N GLY A 121 -10.24 13.76 6.33
CA GLY A 121 -11.28 13.02 5.62
C GLY A 121 -11.30 11.52 5.87
N TYR A 122 -10.70 11.03 6.96
CA TYR A 122 -10.61 9.58 7.24
C TYR A 122 -11.95 8.89 7.37
N THR A 123 -12.98 9.59 7.86
CA THR A 123 -14.35 9.06 8.00
C THR A 123 -14.90 8.50 6.69
N LYS A 124 -14.92 9.31 5.62
CA LYS A 124 -15.44 8.90 4.31
C LYS A 124 -14.60 7.80 3.65
N SER A 125 -13.27 7.87 3.81
CA SER A 125 -12.39 6.85 3.23
C SER A 125 -12.55 5.50 3.91
N ILE A 126 -12.70 5.44 5.23
CA ILE A 126 -12.88 4.17 5.93
C ILE A 126 -14.17 3.49 5.47
N GLU A 127 -15.26 4.24 5.32
CA GLU A 127 -16.52 3.71 4.82
C GLU A 127 -16.41 3.16 3.39
N SER A 128 -15.77 3.91 2.48
CA SER A 128 -15.58 3.45 1.10
C SER A 128 -14.71 2.19 1.01
N GLN A 129 -13.71 2.08 1.88
CA GLN A 129 -12.80 0.93 1.95
C GLN A 129 -13.53 -0.31 2.43
N PHE A 130 -14.34 -0.17 3.48
CA PHE A 130 -15.12 -1.28 4.01
C PHE A 130 -16.07 -1.86 2.96
N ARG A 131 -16.70 -1.00 2.15
CA ARG A 131 -17.60 -1.41 1.06
C ARG A 131 -16.90 -2.21 -0.05
N ARG A 132 -15.62 -1.94 -0.32
CA ARG A 132 -14.81 -2.59 -1.37
C ARG A 132 -14.04 -3.82 -0.90
N ARG A 133 -14.04 -4.11 0.40
CA ARG A 133 -13.37 -5.28 1.01
C ARG A 133 -13.59 -6.62 0.29
N PRO A 134 -14.81 -7.02 -0.16
CA PRO A 134 -14.97 -8.31 -0.85
C PRO A 134 -14.23 -8.35 -2.19
N GLU A 135 -14.20 -7.25 -2.92
CA GLU A 135 -13.48 -7.14 -4.20
C GLU A 135 -11.96 -7.24 -4.00
N THR A 136 -11.43 -6.56 -2.98
CA THR A 136 -10.01 -6.67 -2.60
C THR A 136 -9.61 -8.10 -2.28
N ARG A 137 -10.44 -8.81 -1.49
CA ARG A 137 -10.18 -10.21 -1.15
C ARG A 137 -10.20 -11.11 -2.38
N ARG A 138 -11.12 -10.87 -3.33
CA ARG A 138 -11.18 -11.61 -4.60
C ARG A 138 -9.90 -11.43 -5.41
N ARG A 139 -9.46 -10.18 -5.62
CA ARG A 139 -8.23 -9.88 -6.39
C ARG A 139 -6.97 -10.42 -5.72
N LEU A 140 -6.89 -10.36 -4.39
CA LEU A 140 -5.76 -10.94 -3.63
C LEU A 140 -5.75 -12.48 -3.68
N ALA A 141 -6.92 -13.12 -3.60
CA ALA A 141 -7.04 -14.57 -3.76
C ALA A 141 -6.65 -15.02 -5.17
N PHE A 142 -7.08 -14.27 -6.20
CA PHE A 142 -6.64 -14.48 -7.58
C PHE A 142 -5.12 -14.35 -7.70
N ALA A 143 -4.52 -13.29 -7.12
CA ALA A 143 -3.07 -13.10 -7.14
C ALA A 143 -2.31 -14.27 -6.48
N ALA A 144 -2.81 -14.77 -5.35
CA ALA A 144 -2.23 -15.94 -4.69
C ALA A 144 -2.39 -17.23 -5.51
N TYR A 145 -3.53 -17.42 -6.17
CA TYR A 145 -3.74 -18.54 -7.09
C TYR A 145 -2.80 -18.46 -8.30
N ALA A 146 -2.69 -17.28 -8.89
CA ALA A 146 -1.81 -17.03 -10.02
C ALA A 146 -0.33 -17.27 -9.65
N SER A 147 0.12 -16.82 -8.47
CA SER A 147 1.49 -17.06 -7.99
C SER A 147 1.77 -18.56 -7.78
N MET A 148 0.77 -19.33 -7.32
CA MET A 148 0.89 -20.80 -7.16
C MET A 148 0.86 -21.56 -8.49
N THR A 149 0.28 -20.97 -9.54
CA THR A 149 0.12 -21.62 -10.86
C THR A 149 1.30 -21.30 -11.79
N LEU A 150 1.94 -20.14 -11.61
CA LEU A 150 3.16 -19.71 -12.32
C LEU A 150 4.40 -20.42 -11.74
N THR A 151 4.52 -21.73 -11.97
CA THR A 151 5.66 -22.58 -11.56
C THR A 151 6.59 -22.96 -12.72
N SER A 152 7.82 -23.41 -12.42
CA SER A 152 8.86 -23.81 -13.41
C SER A 152 8.30 -24.61 -14.57
N ASP A 153 7.46 -25.56 -14.22
CA ASP A 153 6.94 -26.62 -15.08
C ASP A 153 5.57 -26.29 -15.70
N ALA A 154 5.14 -25.03 -15.65
CA ALA A 154 3.81 -24.64 -16.14
C ALA A 154 3.72 -24.72 -17.67
N GLU A 155 2.65 -25.35 -18.18
CA GLU A 155 2.42 -25.47 -19.61
C GLU A 155 2.26 -24.07 -20.26
N PRO A 156 2.89 -23.79 -21.42
CA PRO A 156 2.86 -22.48 -22.08
C PRO A 156 1.45 -21.93 -22.32
N LEU A 157 0.47 -22.81 -22.57
CA LEU A 157 -0.93 -22.44 -22.73
C LEU A 157 -1.55 -21.93 -21.42
N VAL A 158 -1.19 -22.54 -20.28
CA VAL A 158 -1.64 -22.13 -18.95
C VAL A 158 -1.07 -20.74 -18.61
N VAL A 159 0.21 -20.52 -18.91
CA VAL A 159 0.85 -19.20 -18.72
C VAL A 159 0.12 -18.13 -19.53
N LYS A 160 -0.11 -18.35 -20.83
CA LYS A 160 -0.83 -17.39 -21.68
C LYS A 160 -2.24 -17.09 -21.17
N THR A 161 -2.98 -18.13 -20.76
CA THR A 161 -4.34 -17.99 -20.22
C THR A 161 -4.33 -17.18 -18.92
N LEU A 162 -3.32 -17.38 -18.07
CA LEU A 162 -3.19 -16.65 -16.82
C LEU A 162 -2.88 -15.17 -17.05
N PHE A 163 -2.04 -14.83 -18.03
CA PHE A 163 -1.80 -13.44 -18.42
C PHE A 163 -3.05 -12.77 -19.01
N ASP A 164 -3.87 -13.50 -19.79
CA ASP A 164 -5.19 -13.01 -20.25
C ASP A 164 -6.13 -12.73 -19.06
N LEU A 165 -6.24 -13.68 -18.13
CA LEU A 165 -7.02 -13.54 -16.89
C LEU A 165 -6.53 -12.38 -16.01
N MET A 166 -5.22 -12.18 -15.89
CA MET A 166 -4.64 -11.07 -15.15
C MET A 166 -5.06 -9.72 -15.76
N CYS A 167 -4.99 -9.58 -17.07
CA CYS A 167 -5.41 -8.35 -17.73
C CYS A 167 -6.90 -8.07 -17.57
N GLU A 168 -7.73 -9.11 -17.50
CA GLU A 168 -9.17 -8.98 -17.30
C GLU A 168 -9.55 -8.67 -15.83
N GLU A 169 -9.04 -9.46 -14.89
CA GLU A 169 -9.41 -9.37 -13.47
C GLU A 169 -8.82 -8.13 -12.76
N LEU A 170 -7.66 -7.64 -13.23
CA LEU A 170 -7.00 -6.44 -12.72
C LEU A 170 -7.29 -5.17 -13.55
N ASP A 171 -8.13 -5.26 -14.58
CA ASP A 171 -8.48 -4.19 -15.53
C ASP A 171 -7.25 -3.45 -16.11
N LEU A 172 -6.31 -4.24 -16.61
CA LEU A 172 -5.06 -3.75 -17.19
C LEU A 172 -5.19 -3.60 -18.71
N GLY A 173 -4.67 -2.49 -19.23
CA GLY A 173 -4.49 -2.28 -20.66
C GLY A 173 -3.32 -3.09 -21.21
N PHE A 174 -2.20 -3.09 -20.48
CA PHE A 174 -1.05 -3.96 -20.76
C PHE A 174 -0.30 -4.31 -19.48
N VAL A 175 0.43 -5.43 -19.55
CA VAL A 175 1.46 -5.81 -18.57
C VAL A 175 2.73 -6.21 -19.32
N GLU A 176 3.85 -5.62 -18.93
CA GLU A 176 5.17 -5.96 -19.41
C GLU A 176 6.04 -6.37 -18.22
N VAL A 177 6.70 -7.53 -18.32
CA VAL A 177 7.62 -8.02 -17.31
C VAL A 177 9.01 -8.12 -17.94
N ARG A 178 9.96 -7.36 -17.39
CA ARG A 178 11.36 -7.30 -17.85
C ARG A 178 12.27 -8.01 -16.84
N PHE A 179 13.19 -8.80 -17.36
CA PHE A 179 14.16 -9.56 -16.55
C PHE A 179 15.60 -9.11 -16.88
N ASP A 180 16.52 -9.34 -15.94
CA ASP A 180 17.97 -9.16 -16.10
C ASP A 180 18.37 -7.87 -16.82
N ASN A 181 18.06 -6.72 -16.19
CA ASN A 181 18.35 -5.38 -16.72
C ASN A 181 17.74 -5.07 -18.10
N GLY A 182 16.66 -5.77 -18.48
CA GLY A 182 15.88 -5.48 -19.70
C GLY A 182 16.25 -6.32 -20.93
N THR A 183 17.04 -7.37 -20.76
CA THR A 183 17.47 -8.27 -21.86
C THR A 183 16.38 -9.22 -22.33
N LYS A 184 15.42 -9.58 -21.47
CA LYS A 184 14.25 -10.40 -21.82
C LYS A 184 12.95 -9.74 -21.37
N LYS A 185 11.92 -9.80 -22.22
CA LYS A 185 10.64 -9.11 -22.01
C LYS A 185 9.48 -10.01 -22.39
N ILE A 186 8.53 -10.22 -21.48
CA ILE A 186 7.17 -10.65 -21.84
C ILE A 186 6.32 -9.40 -21.90
N GLN A 187 5.67 -9.16 -23.03
CA GLN A 187 4.61 -8.17 -23.13
C GLN A 187 3.30 -8.88 -23.46
N HIS A 188 2.29 -8.65 -22.63
CA HIS A 188 0.95 -9.17 -22.87
C HIS A 188 -0.07 -8.03 -22.88
N CYS A 189 -0.89 -8.00 -23.93
CA CYS A 189 -1.92 -7.01 -24.15
C CYS A 189 -3.29 -7.68 -24.12
N SER A 190 -4.25 -7.07 -23.45
CA SER A 190 -5.62 -7.62 -23.33
C SER A 190 -6.27 -7.83 -24.70
N ARG A 191 -6.79 -9.04 -24.94
CA ARG A 191 -7.21 -9.51 -26.27
C ARG A 191 -8.58 -8.99 -26.75
N ASN A 192 -9.39 -8.32 -25.92
CA ASN A 192 -10.85 -8.30 -26.15
C ASN A 192 -11.66 -6.99 -25.98
N LYS A 193 -11.08 -5.77 -26.04
CA LYS A 193 -11.88 -4.52 -26.23
C LYS A 193 -11.08 -3.47 -27.02
N SER A 194 -11.74 -2.85 -28.02
CA SER A 194 -11.17 -1.82 -28.92
C SER A 194 -10.46 -0.67 -28.18
N PRO A 195 -9.45 -0.03 -28.80
CA PRO A 195 -8.70 1.05 -28.17
C PRO A 195 -9.57 2.31 -28.12
N LEU A 196 -10.28 2.55 -27.01
CA LEU A 196 -11.07 3.77 -26.84
C LEU A 196 -10.78 4.46 -25.51
N HIS A 197 -9.59 5.05 -25.44
CA HIS A 197 -9.32 6.45 -25.09
C HIS A 197 -7.83 6.55 -24.81
N ILE A 198 -7.09 7.09 -25.79
CA ILE A 198 -5.71 7.50 -25.61
C ILE A 198 -5.73 8.68 -24.64
N THR A 199 -5.51 8.42 -23.35
CA THR A 199 -5.05 9.46 -22.44
C THR A 199 -3.68 9.95 -22.95
N PRO A 200 -3.42 11.26 -23.13
CA PRO A 200 -2.22 11.76 -23.78
C PRO A 200 -0.89 11.37 -23.10
N HIS A 201 -0.95 10.92 -21.84
CA HIS A 201 0.16 10.34 -21.11
C HIS A 201 -0.35 9.19 -20.23
N PRO A 202 -0.38 7.93 -20.72
CA PRO A 202 -0.64 6.81 -19.84
C PRO A 202 0.49 6.74 -18.81
N THR A 203 0.14 6.85 -17.53
CA THR A 203 1.13 6.73 -16.46
C THR A 203 1.48 5.26 -16.33
N ILE A 204 2.61 4.86 -16.93
CA ILE A 204 3.13 3.50 -16.81
C ILE A 204 3.70 3.38 -15.40
N GLU A 205 3.06 2.54 -14.58
CA GLU A 205 3.56 2.23 -13.25
C GLU A 205 4.64 1.16 -13.36
N ARG A 206 5.77 1.37 -12.67
CA ARG A 206 6.91 0.46 -12.67
C ARG A 206 7.31 0.18 -11.24
N PHE A 207 7.47 -1.10 -10.92
CA PHE A 207 8.10 -1.52 -9.68
C PHE A 207 9.03 -2.69 -9.94
N SER A 208 10.05 -2.81 -9.08
CA SER A 208 11.01 -3.89 -9.14
C SER A 208 10.76 -4.85 -7.99
N VAL A 209 10.71 -6.14 -8.32
CA VAL A 209 10.57 -7.25 -7.39
C VAL A 209 11.88 -8.01 -7.37
N LYS A 210 12.41 -8.25 -6.17
CA LYS A 210 13.58 -9.11 -5.98
C LYS A 210 13.10 -10.52 -5.75
N SER A 211 13.52 -11.42 -6.61
CA SER A 211 13.21 -12.83 -6.52
C SER A 211 14.11 -13.53 -5.48
N PRO A 212 13.70 -14.70 -4.96
CA PRO A 212 14.48 -15.45 -3.95
C PRO A 212 15.88 -15.87 -4.43
N ASP A 213 16.07 -15.97 -5.75
CA ASP A 213 17.33 -16.26 -6.43
C ASP A 213 18.28 -15.05 -6.53
N GLY A 214 17.84 -13.88 -6.08
CA GLY A 214 18.59 -12.62 -6.15
C GLY A 214 18.43 -11.84 -7.45
N SER A 215 17.68 -12.36 -8.44
CA SER A 215 17.38 -11.65 -9.67
C SER A 215 16.36 -10.52 -9.44
N THR A 216 16.45 -9.45 -10.23
CA THR A 216 15.49 -8.33 -10.20
C THR A 216 14.57 -8.40 -11.41
N THR A 217 13.28 -8.58 -11.14
CA THR A 217 12.22 -8.53 -12.14
C THR A 217 11.57 -7.15 -12.10
N GLU A 218 11.49 -6.46 -13.23
CA GLU A 218 10.75 -5.20 -13.34
C GLU A 218 9.39 -5.44 -13.97
N VAL A 219 8.34 -5.07 -13.27
CA VAL A 219 6.97 -5.15 -13.77
C VAL A 219 6.53 -3.75 -14.15
N LEU A 220 6.15 -3.56 -15.41
CA LEU A 220 5.53 -2.37 -15.95
C LEU A 220 4.08 -2.70 -16.28
N TYR A 221 3.14 -1.88 -15.81
CA TYR A 221 1.74 -2.07 -16.15
C TYR A 221 1.04 -0.74 -16.38
N GLN A 222 -0.05 -0.81 -17.11
CA GLN A 222 -0.92 0.33 -17.35
C GLN A 222 -2.37 -0.09 -17.16
N HIS A 223 -3.12 0.73 -16.44
CA HIS A 223 -4.55 0.59 -16.31
C HIS A 223 -5.28 0.95 -17.61
N ARG A 224 -6.45 0.34 -17.82
CA ARG A 224 -7.28 0.59 -19.02
C ARG A 224 -7.89 2.01 -19.05
N GLY A 225 -7.99 2.68 -17.90
CA GLY A 225 -8.52 4.04 -17.79
C GLY A 225 -7.99 4.80 -16.58
N GLU A 226 -8.64 5.90 -16.23
CA GLU A 226 -8.33 6.66 -15.02
C GLU A 226 -8.89 5.89 -13.81
N VAL A 227 -7.98 5.29 -13.05
CA VAL A 227 -8.31 4.37 -11.98
C VAL A 227 -8.09 5.08 -10.64
N ALA A 228 -9.01 4.87 -9.69
CA ALA A 228 -8.86 5.44 -8.36
C ALA A 228 -7.55 4.95 -7.73
N GLU A 229 -6.85 5.82 -7.00
CA GLU A 229 -5.56 5.52 -6.36
C GLU A 229 -5.61 4.28 -5.43
N TYR A 230 -6.81 3.94 -4.96
CA TYR A 230 -7.08 2.71 -4.24
C TYR A 230 -6.87 1.44 -5.10
N ASP A 231 -7.43 1.45 -6.30
CA ASP A 231 -7.41 0.33 -7.23
C ASP A 231 -6.00 0.17 -7.83
N GLN A 232 -5.25 1.27 -8.02
CA GLN A 232 -3.81 1.23 -8.33
C GLN A 232 -3.02 0.47 -7.27
N GLN A 233 -3.27 0.74 -5.99
CA GLN A 233 -2.58 0.07 -4.89
C GLN A 233 -2.90 -1.44 -4.86
N ILE A 234 -4.17 -1.83 -5.07
CA ILE A 234 -4.56 -3.25 -5.12
C ILE A 234 -3.83 -3.96 -6.25
N VAL A 235 -3.86 -3.40 -7.45
CA VAL A 235 -3.24 -4.00 -8.64
C VAL A 235 -1.73 -4.13 -8.46
N GLY A 236 -1.05 -3.09 -7.96
CA GLY A 236 0.37 -3.16 -7.64
C GLY A 236 0.71 -4.27 -6.63
N MET A 237 -0.10 -4.44 -5.57
CA MET A 237 0.08 -5.55 -4.62
C MET A 237 -0.21 -6.93 -5.22
N CYS A 238 -1.26 -7.05 -6.04
CA CYS A 238 -1.57 -8.30 -6.74
C CYS A 238 -0.42 -8.70 -7.66
N LEU A 239 0.07 -7.78 -8.49
CA LEU A 239 1.20 -8.04 -9.39
C LEU A 239 2.48 -8.34 -8.62
N ALA A 240 2.76 -7.61 -7.53
CA ALA A 240 3.89 -7.92 -6.67
C ALA A 240 3.81 -9.35 -6.12
N ASN A 241 2.67 -9.76 -5.55
CA ASN A 241 2.49 -11.10 -5.02
C ASN A 241 2.60 -12.19 -6.12
N ILE A 242 2.10 -11.92 -7.33
CA ILE A 242 2.20 -12.83 -8.47
C ILE A 242 3.67 -13.06 -8.86
N PHE A 243 4.49 -12.01 -8.89
CA PHE A 243 5.85 -12.07 -9.40
C PHE A 243 6.94 -12.19 -8.32
N GLU A 244 6.60 -12.05 -7.03
CA GLU A 244 7.54 -12.17 -5.90
C GLU A 244 8.14 -13.58 -5.75
N GLN A 245 7.39 -14.62 -6.12
CA GLN A 245 7.86 -16.00 -6.05
C GLN A 245 8.53 -16.49 -7.35
N TYR A 246 8.60 -15.64 -8.38
CA TYR A 246 9.02 -16.06 -9.70
C TYR A 246 10.54 -16.02 -9.85
N SER A 247 11.18 -17.05 -10.43
CA SER A 247 12.62 -17.05 -10.74
C SER A 247 12.85 -16.87 -12.23
N ALA A 248 13.99 -16.27 -12.62
CA ALA A 248 14.33 -16.00 -14.02
C ALA A 248 14.38 -17.27 -14.92
N ASN A 249 14.50 -18.46 -14.31
CA ASN A 249 14.63 -19.75 -14.99
C ASN A 249 13.34 -20.21 -15.70
N LEU A 250 12.16 -19.85 -15.20
CA LEU A 250 10.85 -20.26 -15.72
C LEU A 250 10.59 -19.80 -17.17
N LEU A 251 11.25 -18.71 -17.53
CA LEU A 251 11.03 -18.00 -18.78
C LEU A 251 12.00 -18.46 -19.88
N LYS A 252 13.01 -19.27 -19.56
CA LYS A 252 13.77 -19.98 -20.60
C LYS A 252 12.85 -20.93 -21.38
N GLU A 253 12.03 -21.72 -20.68
CA GLU A 253 11.17 -22.72 -21.32
C GLU A 253 10.00 -22.09 -22.08
N VAL A 254 9.33 -21.07 -21.51
CA VAL A 254 8.21 -20.39 -22.19
C VAL A 254 8.66 -19.61 -23.44
N LEU A 255 9.85 -18.99 -23.41
CA LEU A 255 10.40 -18.30 -24.60
C LEU A 255 10.93 -19.28 -25.65
N GLU A 256 11.52 -20.41 -25.26
CA GLU A 256 11.91 -21.46 -26.22
C GLU A 256 10.69 -22.05 -26.93
N VAL A 257 9.54 -22.14 -26.26
CA VAL A 257 8.28 -22.55 -26.90
C VAL A 257 7.75 -21.48 -27.86
N LYS A 258 7.85 -20.20 -27.53
CA LYS A 258 7.45 -19.12 -28.44
C LYS A 258 8.34 -19.04 -29.68
N GLU A 259 9.66 -19.24 -29.55
CA GLU A 259 10.57 -19.37 -30.69
C GLU A 259 10.24 -20.62 -31.52
N ARG A 260 9.86 -21.75 -30.91
CA ARG A 260 9.36 -22.92 -31.64
C ARG A 260 8.03 -22.67 -32.35
N GLU A 261 7.07 -22.00 -31.73
CA GLU A 261 5.77 -21.71 -32.36
C GLU A 261 5.91 -20.70 -33.51
N GLU A 262 6.76 -19.68 -33.39
CA GLU A 262 7.08 -18.75 -34.49
C GLU A 262 7.90 -19.45 -35.61
N LEU A 263 8.76 -20.41 -35.28
CA LEU A 263 9.47 -21.24 -36.27
C LEU A 263 8.56 -22.28 -36.96
N VAL A 264 7.52 -22.79 -36.29
CA VAL A 264 6.58 -23.78 -36.85
C VAL A 264 5.59 -23.15 -37.84
N TRP A 265 5.32 -21.84 -37.76
CA TRP A 265 4.52 -21.10 -38.74
C TRP A 265 5.34 -20.34 -39.80
N GLY A 266 6.68 -20.35 -39.70
CA GLY A 266 7.60 -19.76 -40.69
C GLY A 266 8.00 -20.71 -41.84
N GLY A 267 7.57 -21.98 -41.79
CA GLY A 267 7.84 -22.97 -42.82
C GLY A 267 6.63 -23.18 -43.74
N GLN A 268 6.78 -22.77 -45.00
CA GLN A 268 5.85 -22.95 -46.13
C GLN A 268 4.69 -21.94 -46.24
N VAL A 269 4.96 -20.83 -46.92
CA VAL A 269 4.23 -20.55 -48.17
C VAL A 269 5.26 -20.14 -49.22
N SER A 270 5.20 -20.83 -50.36
CA SER A 270 6.00 -20.61 -51.57
C SER A 270 5.31 -19.57 -52.45
#